data_AF-A0A059CNM6-F1
#
_entry.id   AF-A0A059CNM6-F1
#
_cell.length_a   1.000
_cell.length_b   1.000
_cell.length_c   1.000
_cell.angle_alpha   90.00
_cell.angle_beta   90.00
_cell.angle_gamma   90.00
#
_symmetry.space_group_name_H-M   'P 1'
#
loop_
_entity.id
_entity.type
_entity.pdbx_description
1 polymer ?
#
loop_
_entity_poly.entity_id
_entity_poly.type
_entity_poly.pdbx_seq_one_letter_code
_entity_poly.pdbx_strand_id
1 'polypeptide(L)'
;METEWKSISNEVQFLWIETLNCSLRSRPPITFDSSHLKIQACLLEKTLDHLNPSISNPAISYWNSTYGKQMKLDYPPRLLHVLDRLSRSGRIYLQNRSLSLLERRNALAEPPQRYKVTSTHNRTTKRVWPVEVPENQLEHMKELSPKVKRKRSELTEHQKE
;
A
#
# COMPACT_ATOMS: atom_id res chain seq x y z
N MET A 1 -22.14 -2.93 -39.64
CA MET A 1 -21.22 -3.26 -38.53
C MET A 1 -20.68 -2.03 -37.80
N GLU A 2 -19.79 -1.20 -38.37
CA GLU A 2 -19.18 -0.08 -37.60
C GLU A 2 -20.18 0.98 -37.11
N THR A 3 -21.22 1.25 -37.91
CA THR A 3 -22.35 2.11 -37.54
C THR A 3 -23.22 1.55 -36.41
N GLU A 4 -23.40 0.22 -36.37
CA GLU A 4 -24.19 -0.45 -35.33
C GLU A 4 -23.44 -0.45 -33.99
N TRP A 5 -22.13 -0.72 -33.99
CA TRP A 5 -21.28 -0.63 -32.80
C TRP A 5 -21.23 0.78 -32.22
N LYS A 6 -21.20 1.81 -33.08
CA LYS A 6 -21.29 3.20 -32.64
C LYS A 6 -22.64 3.50 -31.99
N SER A 7 -23.74 2.96 -32.52
CA SER A 7 -25.08 3.08 -31.92
C SER A 7 -25.13 2.43 -30.53
N ILE A 8 -24.70 1.17 -30.42
CA ILE A 8 -24.67 0.41 -29.16
C ILE A 8 -23.79 1.12 -28.12
N SER A 9 -22.61 1.61 -28.52
CA SER A 9 -21.74 2.38 -27.63
C SER A 9 -22.42 3.64 -27.11
N ASN A 10 -23.20 4.34 -27.94
CA ASN A 10 -23.93 5.54 -27.52
C ASN A 10 -25.07 5.20 -26.55
N GLU A 11 -25.79 4.10 -26.79
CA GLU A 11 -26.85 3.61 -25.90
C GLU A 11 -26.30 3.21 -24.53
N VAL A 12 -25.16 2.51 -24.49
CA VAL A 12 -24.49 2.16 -23.23
C VAL A 12 -24.00 3.41 -22.48
N GLN A 13 -23.48 4.42 -23.20
CA GLN A 13 -23.10 5.70 -22.61
C GLN A 13 -24.31 6.43 -22.01
N PHE A 14 -25.43 6.43 -22.72
CA PHE A 14 -26.67 7.01 -22.24
C PHE A 14 -27.16 6.31 -20.97
N LEU A 15 -27.19 4.97 -20.97
CA LEU A 15 -27.56 4.17 -19.81
C LEU A 15 -26.65 4.45 -18.61
N TRP A 16 -25.34 4.59 -18.84
CA TRP A 16 -24.37 4.94 -17.81
C TRP A 16 -24.70 6.30 -17.17
N ILE A 17 -24.88 7.33 -18.00
CA ILE A 17 -25.22 8.69 -17.53
C ILE A 17 -26.54 8.67 -16.75
N GLU A 18 -27.54 7.97 -17.26
CA GLU A 18 -28.84 7.91 -16.60
C GLU A 18 -28.77 7.17 -15.27
N THR A 19 -27.98 6.09 -15.18
CA THR A 19 -27.74 5.38 -13.92
C THR A 19 -27.12 6.30 -12.86
N LEU A 20 -26.15 7.13 -13.24
CA LEU A 20 -25.55 8.13 -12.35
C LEU A 20 -26.59 9.16 -11.89
N ASN A 21 -27.39 9.69 -12.83
CA ASN A 21 -28.43 10.67 -12.54
C ASN A 21 -29.50 10.11 -11.59
N CYS A 22 -29.95 8.88 -11.84
CA CYS A 22 -30.91 8.18 -10.98
C CYS A 22 -30.35 8.00 -9.56
N SER A 23 -29.08 7.65 -9.42
CA SER A 23 -28.41 7.55 -8.11
C SER A 23 -28.39 8.89 -7.36
N LEU A 24 -28.15 10.01 -8.06
CA LEU A 24 -28.17 11.34 -7.44
C LEU A 24 -29.57 11.80 -7.03
N ARG A 25 -30.61 11.35 -7.75
CA ARG A 25 -32.01 11.77 -7.56
C ARG A 25 -32.86 10.76 -6.79
N SER A 26 -32.25 9.69 -6.28
CA SER A 26 -32.97 8.57 -5.67
C SER A 26 -33.81 9.02 -4.47
N ARG A 27 -34.92 8.31 -4.25
CA ARG A 27 -35.73 8.43 -3.02
C ARG A 27 -35.94 7.05 -2.41
N PRO A 28 -35.50 6.81 -1.16
CA PRO A 28 -34.76 7.73 -0.29
C PRO A 28 -33.37 8.12 -0.86
N PRO A 29 -32.78 9.25 -0.41
CA PRO A 29 -31.44 9.65 -0.83
C PRO A 29 -30.43 8.55 -0.48
N ILE A 30 -29.54 8.22 -1.43
CA ILE A 30 -28.45 7.29 -1.18
C ILE A 30 -27.41 7.95 -0.27
N THR A 31 -26.98 7.21 0.74
CA THR A 31 -25.81 7.58 1.54
C THR A 31 -24.54 7.19 0.78
N PHE A 32 -23.78 8.18 0.34
CA PHE A 32 -22.51 7.99 -0.37
C PHE A 32 -21.35 7.70 0.59
N ASP A 33 -21.44 6.57 1.28
CA ASP A 33 -20.44 6.11 2.24
C ASP A 33 -19.45 5.10 1.63
N SER A 34 -18.57 4.56 2.48
CA SER A 34 -17.57 3.57 2.09
C SER A 34 -18.16 2.25 1.60
N SER A 35 -19.33 1.86 2.13
CA SER A 35 -20.00 0.61 1.73
C SER A 35 -20.59 0.74 0.33
N HIS A 36 -21.23 1.87 0.03
CA HIS A 36 -21.75 2.18 -1.29
C HIS A 36 -20.62 2.34 -2.32
N LEU A 37 -19.53 3.00 -1.92
CA LEU A 37 -18.34 3.13 -2.77
C LEU A 37 -17.73 1.76 -3.13
N LYS A 38 -17.70 0.81 -2.20
CA LYS A 38 -17.22 -0.56 -2.46
C LYS A 38 -18.06 -1.27 -3.52
N ILE A 39 -19.38 -1.09 -3.51
CA ILE A 39 -20.30 -1.67 -4.52
C ILE A 39 -19.99 -1.11 -5.91
N GLN A 40 -19.78 0.21 -6.01
CA GLN A 40 -19.55 0.89 -7.29
C GLN A 40 -18.08 0.87 -7.75
N ALA A 41 -17.16 0.37 -6.93
CA ALA A 41 -15.72 0.46 -7.15
C ALA A 41 -15.29 -0.10 -8.51
N CYS A 42 -15.91 -1.23 -8.90
CA CYS A 42 -15.65 -1.88 -10.17
C CYS A 42 -15.90 -0.97 -11.36
N LEU A 43 -17.05 -0.32 -11.35
CA LEU A 43 -17.51 0.54 -12.42
C LEU A 43 -16.72 1.85 -12.43
N LEU A 44 -16.53 2.48 -11.26
CA LEU A 44 -15.81 3.73 -11.13
C LEU A 44 -14.33 3.62 -11.53
N GLU A 45 -13.65 2.50 -11.27
CA GLU A 45 -12.27 2.30 -11.72
C GLU A 45 -12.17 2.41 -13.25
N LYS A 46 -13.15 1.85 -13.97
CA LYS A 46 -13.15 1.80 -15.43
C LYS A 46 -13.64 3.11 -16.06
N THR A 47 -14.56 3.82 -15.40
CA THR A 47 -15.18 5.01 -15.98
C THR A 47 -14.43 6.29 -15.64
N LEU A 48 -13.88 6.43 -14.43
CA LEU A 48 -13.19 7.66 -14.01
C LEU A 48 -11.95 7.98 -14.83
N ASP A 49 -11.21 6.95 -15.25
CA ASP A 49 -10.01 7.08 -16.10
C ASP A 49 -10.25 6.63 -17.54
N HIS A 50 -11.50 6.65 -17.99
CA HIS A 50 -11.80 6.24 -19.35
C HIS A 50 -11.21 7.23 -20.37
N LEU A 51 -10.65 6.72 -21.48
CA LEU A 51 -10.07 7.55 -22.54
C LEU A 51 -11.11 8.42 -23.26
N ASN A 52 -12.34 7.93 -23.37
CA ASN A 52 -13.48 8.67 -23.92
C ASN A 52 -14.05 9.66 -22.88
N PRO A 53 -13.98 10.98 -23.13
CA PRO A 53 -14.52 12.00 -22.24
C PRO A 53 -16.02 11.88 -21.98
N SER A 54 -16.80 11.35 -22.93
CA SER A 54 -18.24 11.11 -22.75
C SER A 54 -18.55 10.09 -21.65
N ILE A 55 -17.58 9.25 -21.29
CA ILE A 55 -17.68 8.31 -20.17
C ILE A 55 -17.02 8.89 -18.91
N SER A 56 -15.82 9.46 -19.04
CA SER A 56 -15.07 9.94 -17.88
C SER A 56 -15.65 11.19 -17.24
N ASN A 57 -16.15 12.14 -18.05
CA ASN A 57 -16.62 13.42 -17.52
C ASN A 57 -17.88 13.26 -16.64
N PRO A 58 -18.89 12.47 -17.03
CA PRO A 58 -20.00 12.15 -16.14
C PRO A 58 -19.54 11.47 -14.84
N ALA A 59 -18.61 10.51 -14.92
CA ALA A 59 -18.07 9.82 -13.75
C ALA A 59 -17.35 10.78 -12.78
N ILE A 60 -16.54 11.70 -13.32
CA ILE A 60 -15.82 12.71 -12.55
C ILE A 60 -16.78 13.71 -11.91
N SER A 61 -17.77 14.19 -12.66
CA SER A 61 -18.80 15.10 -12.14
C SER A 61 -19.60 14.44 -11.02
N TYR A 62 -19.99 13.19 -11.21
CA TYR A 62 -20.65 12.37 -10.20
C TYR A 62 -19.77 12.22 -8.96
N TRP A 63 -18.49 11.85 -9.11
CA TRP A 63 -17.54 11.74 -8.00
C TRP A 63 -17.46 13.04 -7.20
N ASN A 64 -17.21 14.16 -7.88
CA ASN A 64 -17.07 15.47 -7.23
C ASN A 64 -18.34 15.94 -6.52
N SER A 65 -19.51 15.52 -7.01
CA SER A 65 -20.80 15.83 -6.41
C SER A 65 -21.14 14.96 -5.20
N THR A 66 -20.54 13.76 -5.12
CA THR A 66 -20.82 12.72 -4.11
C THR A 66 -19.61 12.52 -3.18
N TYR A 67 -18.75 11.54 -3.49
CA TYR A 67 -17.61 11.10 -2.69
C TYR A 67 -16.54 12.19 -2.51
N GLY A 68 -16.42 13.12 -3.46
CA GLY A 68 -15.46 14.22 -3.39
C GLY A 68 -15.72 15.22 -2.27
N LYS A 69 -16.95 15.23 -1.72
CA LYS A 69 -17.36 16.06 -0.56
C LYS A 69 -17.28 15.31 0.78
N GLN A 70 -16.89 14.03 0.76
CA GLN A 70 -16.91 13.19 1.95
C GLN A 70 -15.54 13.22 2.64
N MET A 71 -15.57 13.47 3.95
CA MET A 71 -14.36 13.64 4.77
C MET A 71 -13.70 12.31 5.16
N LYS A 72 -14.49 11.23 5.27
CA LYS A 72 -14.04 9.93 5.78
C LYS A 72 -14.59 8.80 4.89
N LEU A 73 -13.85 8.47 3.83
CA LEU A 73 -14.12 7.32 2.99
C LEU A 73 -12.97 6.30 3.11
N ASP A 74 -13.34 5.04 3.29
CA ASP A 74 -12.45 3.91 3.16
C ASP A 74 -12.36 3.51 1.69
N TYR A 75 -11.33 4.04 1.00
CA TYR A 75 -11.16 3.83 -0.43
C TYR A 75 -10.79 2.38 -0.77
N PRO A 76 -11.56 1.71 -1.65
CA PRO A 76 -11.22 0.37 -2.15
C PRO A 76 -9.85 0.33 -2.82
N PRO A 77 -9.01 -0.72 -2.60
CA PRO A 77 -7.66 -0.82 -3.17
C PRO A 77 -7.59 -0.58 -4.69
N ARG A 78 -8.57 -1.09 -5.43
CA ARG A 78 -8.66 -0.95 -6.90
C ARG A 78 -8.84 0.50 -7.37
N LEU A 79 -9.42 1.36 -6.55
CA LEU A 79 -9.62 2.76 -6.88
C LEU A 79 -8.40 3.62 -6.54
N LEU A 80 -7.52 3.20 -5.62
CA LEU A 80 -6.43 4.04 -5.10
C LEU A 80 -5.57 4.65 -6.21
N HIS A 81 -5.17 3.84 -7.19
CA HIS A 81 -4.34 4.30 -8.30
C HIS A 81 -5.05 5.34 -9.19
N VAL A 82 -6.32 5.08 -9.52
CA VAL A 82 -7.14 5.96 -10.35
C VAL A 82 -7.39 7.29 -9.64
N LEU A 83 -7.74 7.23 -8.35
CA LEU A 83 -8.01 8.39 -7.52
C LEU A 83 -6.77 9.26 -7.29
N ASP A 84 -5.62 8.64 -6.99
CA ASP A 84 -4.35 9.37 -6.84
C ASP A 84 -4.01 10.15 -8.12
N ARG A 85 -4.00 9.48 -9.28
CA ARG A 85 -3.69 10.14 -10.55
C ARG A 85 -4.66 11.28 -10.87
N LEU A 86 -5.97 11.06 -10.72
CA LEU A 86 -6.97 12.08 -11.02
C LEU A 86 -6.91 13.25 -10.03
N SER A 87 -6.64 12.98 -8.75
CA SER A 87 -6.48 14.04 -7.74
C SER A 87 -5.23 14.87 -7.98
N ARG A 88 -4.11 14.23 -8.37
CA ARG A 88 -2.88 14.94 -8.76
C ARG A 88 -3.09 15.82 -9.99
N SER A 89 -3.91 15.38 -10.94
CA SER A 89 -4.31 16.19 -12.10
C SER A 89 -5.37 17.26 -11.80
N GLY A 90 -5.90 17.33 -10.57
CA GLY A 90 -6.93 18.29 -10.17
C GLY A 90 -8.32 18.01 -10.74
N ARG A 91 -8.54 16.86 -11.38
CA ARG A 91 -9.83 16.50 -12.00
C ARG A 91 -10.88 16.08 -10.96
N ILE A 92 -10.44 15.49 -9.84
CA ILE A 92 -11.33 15.09 -8.76
C ILE A 92 -10.94 15.72 -7.41
N TYR A 93 -11.94 15.91 -6.56
CA TYR A 93 -11.75 16.28 -5.17
C TYR A 93 -11.57 15.04 -4.29
N LEU A 94 -10.55 15.09 -3.42
CA LEU A 94 -10.31 14.13 -2.34
C LEU A 94 -10.01 14.95 -1.09
N GLN A 95 -10.89 14.88 -0.09
CA GLN A 95 -10.85 15.78 1.05
C GLN A 95 -9.76 15.44 2.07
N ASN A 96 -9.11 14.27 1.93
CA ASN A 96 -7.93 13.87 2.70
C ASN A 96 -6.84 13.40 1.73
N ARG A 97 -6.05 14.35 1.22
CA ARG A 97 -5.31 14.19 -0.03
C ARG A 97 -4.03 13.34 0.05
N SER A 98 -3.29 13.28 1.16
CA SER A 98 -1.84 13.02 1.00
C SER A 98 -1.19 11.88 1.77
N LEU A 99 -1.69 11.45 2.94
CA LEU A 99 -0.95 10.47 3.75
C LEU A 99 -1.53 9.05 3.64
N SER A 100 -2.82 8.87 3.89
CA SER A 100 -3.42 7.53 4.01
C SER A 100 -3.47 6.73 2.71
N LEU A 101 -3.65 7.37 1.55
CA LEU A 101 -3.72 6.68 0.26
C LEU A 101 -2.37 6.12 -0.17
N LEU A 102 -1.31 6.90 -0.02
CA LEU A 102 0.05 6.50 -0.36
C LEU A 102 0.58 5.47 0.65
N GLU A 103 0.36 5.71 1.95
CA GLU A 103 0.70 4.75 3.02
C GLU A 103 0.00 3.41 2.80
N ARG A 104 -1.29 3.40 2.48
CA ARG A 104 -2.04 2.17 2.21
C ARG A 104 -1.57 1.47 0.93
N ARG A 105 -1.21 2.21 -0.11
CA ARG A 105 -0.61 1.64 -1.32
C ARG A 105 0.73 0.97 -1.00
N ASN A 106 1.56 1.61 -0.18
CA ASN A 106 2.86 1.08 0.22
C ASN A 106 2.70 -0.15 1.15
N ALA A 107 1.73 -0.14 2.06
CA ALA A 107 1.41 -1.30 2.90
C ALA A 107 0.93 -2.51 2.09
N LEU A 108 0.25 -2.30 0.96
CA LEU A 108 -0.16 -3.38 0.05
C LEU A 108 0.99 -3.85 -0.86
N ALA A 109 2.04 -3.03 -1.02
CA ALA A 109 3.21 -3.33 -1.83
C ALA A 109 4.35 -4.01 -1.05
N GLU A 110 4.19 -4.26 0.25
CA GLU A 110 5.14 -5.07 1.03
C GLU A 110 5.24 -6.48 0.42
N PRO A 111 6.42 -6.90 -0.05
CA PRO A 111 6.61 -8.27 -0.52
C PRO A 111 6.53 -9.22 0.68
N PRO A 112 6.03 -10.47 0.51
CA PRO A 112 6.02 -11.44 1.59
C PRO A 112 7.45 -11.64 2.09
N GLN A 113 7.63 -11.41 3.38
CA GLN A 113 8.88 -11.47 4.13
C GLN A 113 9.68 -12.71 3.71
N ARG A 114 10.68 -12.51 2.85
CA ARG A 114 11.54 -13.60 2.39
C ARG A 114 12.40 -14.04 3.56
N TYR A 115 12.10 -15.23 4.07
CA TYR A 115 12.88 -15.96 5.07
C TYR A 115 14.38 -15.85 4.78
N LYS A 116 15.14 -15.36 5.77
CA LYS A 116 16.60 -15.27 5.69
C LYS A 116 17.19 -16.64 5.98
N VAL A 117 17.43 -17.44 4.94
CA VAL A 117 18.12 -18.72 5.06
C VAL A 117 19.62 -18.45 5.25
N THR A 118 20.14 -18.73 6.44
CA THR A 118 21.60 -18.81 6.65
C THR A 118 22.09 -20.16 6.13
N SER A 119 22.74 -20.16 4.97
CA SER A 119 23.43 -21.34 4.45
C SER A 119 24.76 -21.50 5.19
N THR A 120 24.81 -22.42 6.14
CA THR A 120 26.05 -22.98 6.68
C THR A 120 26.56 -24.03 5.69
N HIS A 121 27.61 -23.70 4.94
CA HIS A 121 28.29 -24.67 4.09
C HIS A 121 29.42 -25.34 4.86
N ASN A 122 29.12 -26.53 5.39
CA ASN A 122 30.06 -27.40 6.06
C ASN A 122 30.75 -28.23 4.97
N ARG A 123 32.07 -28.08 4.77
CA ARG A 123 32.84 -29.06 4.00
C ARG A 123 34.23 -29.25 4.62
N THR A 124 34.57 -30.52 4.76
CA THR A 124 35.56 -31.12 5.65
C THR A 124 37.00 -31.08 5.11
N THR A 125 37.93 -30.89 6.06
CA THR A 125 39.27 -31.51 6.23
C THR A 125 40.46 -31.15 5.32
N LYS A 126 41.50 -30.53 5.92
CA LYS A 126 42.90 -31.01 5.95
C LYS A 126 43.70 -30.29 7.05
N ARG A 127 44.35 -31.06 7.95
CA ARG A 127 45.31 -30.56 8.95
C ARG A 127 46.68 -30.38 8.32
N VAL A 128 47.37 -29.27 8.60
CA VAL A 128 48.83 -29.17 8.70
C VAL A 128 49.17 -28.04 9.69
N TRP A 129 50.07 -28.30 10.64
CA TRP A 129 50.71 -27.31 11.54
C TRP A 129 52.22 -27.37 11.27
N PRO A 130 52.88 -26.24 10.98
CA PRO A 130 54.06 -25.81 11.77
C PRO A 130 54.05 -24.27 12.01
N VAL A 131 54.18 -23.74 13.24
CA VAL A 131 55.39 -23.51 14.07
C VAL A 131 56.04 -22.11 13.86
N GLU A 132 56.02 -21.33 14.96
CA GLU A 132 57.01 -20.32 15.45
C GLU A 132 57.31 -19.07 14.59
N VAL A 133 57.57 -17.84 15.06
CA VAL A 133 57.95 -17.26 16.37
C VAL A 133 57.73 -15.71 16.30
N PRO A 134 57.76 -14.96 17.42
CA PRO A 134 57.24 -13.60 17.54
C PRO A 134 58.32 -12.50 17.47
N GLU A 135 57.95 -11.27 17.09
CA GLU A 135 58.70 -10.03 17.39
C GLU A 135 57.78 -8.82 17.06
N ASN A 136 57.18 -8.12 18.02
CA ASN A 136 57.72 -7.10 18.93
C ASN A 136 58.05 -5.76 18.24
N GLN A 137 57.23 -4.72 18.54
CA GLN A 137 57.58 -3.35 18.97
C GLN A 137 56.41 -2.38 18.69
N LEU A 138 55.74 -1.80 19.70
CA LEU A 138 56.07 -0.57 20.45
C LEU A 138 55.81 0.68 19.56
N GLU A 139 55.03 1.74 19.84
CA GLU A 139 54.50 2.49 21.00
C GLU A 139 53.13 3.11 20.55
N HIS A 140 52.22 3.71 21.31
CA HIS A 140 52.38 4.63 22.44
C HIS A 140 51.02 4.83 23.16
N MET A 141 51.13 5.07 24.47
CA MET A 141 50.11 5.12 25.52
C MET A 141 49.25 6.40 25.57
N LYS A 142 48.00 6.24 26.06
CA LYS A 142 47.38 6.98 27.19
C LYS A 142 45.99 6.37 27.48
N GLU A 143 45.81 5.50 28.48
CA GLU A 143 45.52 5.79 29.91
C GLU A 143 44.40 6.84 30.12
N LEU A 144 43.31 6.65 30.88
CA LEU A 144 43.03 5.79 32.05
C LEU A 144 41.52 5.43 32.16
N SER A 145 41.30 4.20 32.63
CA SER A 145 40.20 3.47 33.34
C SER A 145 39.17 4.28 34.19
N PRO A 146 38.10 3.70 34.86
CA PRO A 146 37.98 2.31 35.37
C PRO A 146 36.60 1.58 35.53
N LYS A 147 36.69 0.23 35.58
CA LYS A 147 35.90 -0.78 36.37
C LYS A 147 34.37 -0.90 36.08
N VAL A 148 33.68 -2.06 36.12
CA VAL A 148 33.50 -3.05 37.20
C VAL A 148 32.80 -4.32 36.65
N LYS A 149 33.41 -5.50 36.92
CA LYS A 149 32.90 -6.84 37.27
C LYS A 149 31.79 -7.54 36.44
N ARG A 150 32.19 -8.69 35.87
CA ARG A 150 31.36 -9.88 35.59
C ARG A 150 30.69 -10.39 36.88
N LYS A 151 29.40 -10.76 36.81
CA LYS A 151 28.85 -11.82 37.67
C LYS A 151 27.78 -12.64 36.93
N ARG A 152 27.93 -13.95 37.13
CA ARG A 152 27.31 -15.13 36.52
C ARG A 152 25.84 -15.27 36.91
N SER A 153 25.01 -15.68 35.96
CA SER A 153 23.63 -16.13 36.15
C SER A 153 23.60 -17.57 36.67
N GLU A 154 22.85 -17.81 37.75
CA GLU A 154 22.48 -19.15 38.25
C GLU A 154 20.95 -19.26 38.20
N LEU A 155 20.49 -20.37 37.63
CA LEU A 155 19.08 -20.74 37.44
C LEU A 155 18.54 -21.36 38.73
N THR A 156 17.32 -20.98 39.11
CA THR A 156 16.54 -21.54 40.21
C THR A 156 15.39 -22.40 39.69
N GLU A 157 15.19 -23.58 40.27
CA GLU A 157 13.87 -24.25 40.48
C GLU A 157 14.11 -25.44 41.45
N HIS A 158 13.77 -25.42 42.76
CA HIS A 158 12.46 -25.59 43.42
C HIS A 158 11.70 -26.87 42.96
N GLN A 159 11.05 -27.70 43.79
CA GLN A 159 10.93 -27.93 45.25
C GLN A 159 10.08 -29.23 45.45
N LYS A 160 10.14 -29.83 46.65
CA LYS A 160 9.13 -30.72 47.32
C LYS A 160 8.81 -32.06 46.63
N GLU A 161 8.67 -33.19 47.31
CA GLU A 161 8.18 -33.54 48.64
C GLU A 161 8.90 -34.81 49.14
#